data_AF-A0A5B8A4C7-F1
#
_entry.id   AF-A0A5B8A4C7-F1
#
_cell.length_a   1.000
_cell.length_b   1.000
_cell.length_c   1.000
_cell.angle_alpha   90.00
_cell.angle_beta   90.00
_cell.angle_gamma   90.00
#
_symmetry.space_group_name_H-M   'P 1'
#
loop_
_entity.id
_entity.type
_entity.pdbx_description
1 polymer ?
#
loop_
_entity_poly.entity_id
_entity_poly.type
_entity_poly.pdbx_seq_one_letter_code
_entity_poly.pdbx_strand_id
1 'polypeptide(L)'
;MINRLPLLFALLAASLCSTASFAQQISEMEETAAAPAVDLQKLDQTYGFQDLKFETPVSAVKHLVLVETTGQTKIYRRTTDSKALGNAQVATLLYFFYKGKLTSVRLTTKGYTNSRALLDHFTELYGTGFQANEHTEKRSWTGKKVYLGYEESPLTNDATVYLWSTKLTNQRRADEQKAAQTVTPSHRTITLPRR
;
A
#
# COMPACT_ATOMS: atom_id res chain seq x y z
N MET A 1 -46.00 -81.79 -25.88
CA MET A 1 -46.67 -81.90 -24.56
C MET A 1 -45.89 -81.05 -23.57
N ILE A 2 -46.39 -79.85 -23.28
CA ILE A 2 -46.88 -79.41 -21.96
C ILE A 2 -45.74 -79.09 -20.96
N ASN A 3 -45.41 -77.79 -20.92
CA ASN A 3 -45.56 -76.90 -19.76
C ASN A 3 -44.60 -77.08 -18.56
N ARG A 4 -43.74 -76.09 -18.28
CA ARG A 4 -43.95 -75.04 -17.24
C ARG A 4 -42.65 -74.25 -16.93
N LEU A 5 -42.70 -72.94 -17.17
CA LEU A 5 -42.02 -71.89 -16.38
C LEU A 5 -42.88 -71.67 -15.10
N PRO A 6 -42.48 -70.92 -14.04
CA PRO A 6 -41.27 -70.11 -13.84
C PRO A 6 -40.69 -70.19 -12.40
N LEU A 7 -39.57 -69.50 -12.12
CA LEU A 7 -39.33 -68.62 -10.95
C LEU A 7 -37.85 -68.22 -10.97
N LEU A 8 -37.52 -66.96 -11.30
CA LEU A 8 -37.25 -65.89 -10.33
C LEU A 8 -36.16 -66.29 -9.31
N PHE A 9 -34.91 -65.95 -9.61
CA PHE A 9 -33.97 -65.55 -8.57
C PHE A 9 -33.32 -64.22 -8.94
N ALA A 10 -33.50 -63.30 -8.02
CA ALA A 10 -33.21 -61.89 -8.13
C ALA A 10 -31.71 -61.62 -8.18
N LEU A 11 -31.37 -60.66 -9.04
CA LEU A 11 -30.18 -59.82 -8.93
C LEU A 11 -30.14 -59.19 -7.52
N LEU A 12 -29.05 -59.40 -6.79
CA LEU A 12 -28.60 -58.42 -5.80
C LEU A 12 -27.07 -58.47 -5.73
N ALA A 13 -26.43 -57.73 -6.64
CA ALA A 13 -25.05 -57.33 -6.46
C ALA A 13 -25.05 -56.26 -5.36
N ALA A 14 -24.62 -56.64 -4.16
CA ALA A 14 -24.33 -55.69 -3.10
C ALA A 14 -23.13 -54.84 -3.55
N SER A 15 -23.43 -53.69 -4.14
CA SER A 15 -22.46 -52.62 -4.36
C SER A 15 -21.96 -52.18 -2.99
N LEU A 16 -20.73 -52.58 -2.65
CA LEU A 16 -19.94 -51.96 -1.60
C LEU A 16 -19.86 -50.47 -1.94
N CYS A 17 -20.71 -49.68 -1.29
CA CYS A 17 -20.66 -48.23 -1.37
C CYS A 17 -19.29 -47.82 -0.83
N SER A 18 -18.39 -47.45 -1.74
CA SER A 18 -17.05 -46.98 -1.45
C SER A 18 -17.16 -45.65 -0.69
N THR A 19 -17.17 -45.71 0.64
CA THR A 19 -17.09 -44.53 1.51
C THR A 19 -15.72 -43.85 1.43
N ALA A 20 -14.77 -44.42 0.67
CA ALA A 20 -13.45 -43.84 0.45
C ALA A 20 -13.44 -42.63 -0.51
N SER A 21 -14.53 -42.36 -1.25
CA SER A 21 -14.53 -41.28 -2.25
C SER A 21 -14.77 -39.87 -1.69
N PHE A 22 -15.27 -39.73 -0.46
CA PHE A 22 -15.55 -38.40 0.11
C PHE A 22 -14.37 -37.83 0.89
N ALA A 23 -13.58 -38.68 1.56
CA ALA A 23 -12.40 -38.25 2.32
C ALA A 23 -11.28 -37.72 1.42
N GLN A 24 -11.16 -38.25 0.20
CA GLN A 24 -10.15 -37.79 -0.76
C GLN A 24 -10.54 -36.49 -1.47
N GLN A 25 -11.83 -36.19 -1.57
CA GLN A 25 -12.33 -34.97 -2.20
C GLN A 25 -12.31 -33.75 -1.27
N ILE A 26 -12.26 -33.96 0.05
CA ILE A 26 -12.07 -32.87 1.04
C ILE A 26 -10.60 -32.46 1.15
N SER A 27 -9.66 -33.33 0.76
CA SER A 27 -8.21 -33.04 0.82
C SER A 27 -7.72 -32.07 -0.26
N GLU A 28 -8.48 -31.83 -1.33
CA GLU A 28 -8.08 -30.95 -2.43
C GLU A 28 -8.71 -29.54 -2.34
N MET A 29 -9.56 -29.27 -1.34
CA MET A 29 -10.24 -27.97 -1.17
C MET A 29 -9.61 -27.06 -0.09
N GLU A 30 -8.48 -27.45 0.50
CA GLU A 30 -7.75 -26.65 1.50
C GLU A 30 -6.35 -26.21 1.04
N GLU A 31 -6.10 -26.06 -0.26
CA GLU A 31 -5.06 -25.12 -0.71
C GLU A 31 -5.60 -23.70 -0.59
N THR A 32 -5.81 -23.28 0.66
CA THR A 32 -6.07 -21.90 1.03
C THR A 32 -4.84 -21.13 0.58
N ALA A 33 -4.94 -20.45 -0.56
CA ALA A 33 -3.87 -19.63 -1.13
C ALA A 33 -3.28 -18.75 -0.03
N ALA A 34 -2.09 -19.11 0.46
CA ALA A 34 -1.38 -18.33 1.46
C ALA A 34 -1.16 -16.94 0.86
N ALA A 35 -1.66 -15.90 1.55
CA ALA A 35 -1.48 -14.53 1.11
C ALA A 35 0.03 -14.28 0.86
N PRO A 36 0.43 -13.62 -0.25
CA PRO A 36 1.84 -13.48 -0.58
C PRO A 36 2.60 -12.82 0.57
N ALA A 37 3.68 -13.49 1.00
CA ALA A 37 4.50 -13.04 2.11
C ALA A 37 5.04 -11.62 1.86
N VAL A 38 5.11 -10.81 2.92
CA VAL A 38 5.57 -9.42 2.83
C VAL A 38 7.09 -9.37 2.56
N ASP A 39 7.50 -8.71 1.48
CA ASP A 39 8.91 -8.52 1.11
C ASP A 39 9.39 -7.09 1.43
N LEU A 40 9.68 -6.87 2.71
CA LEU A 40 10.19 -5.59 3.21
C LEU A 40 11.64 -5.32 2.80
N GLN A 41 12.41 -6.38 2.50
CA GLN A 41 13.80 -6.24 2.08
C GLN A 41 13.87 -5.58 0.70
N LYS A 42 13.02 -6.02 -0.24
CA LYS A 42 12.90 -5.42 -1.56
C LYS A 42 12.45 -3.96 -1.47
N LEU A 43 11.52 -3.62 -0.59
CA LEU A 43 11.12 -2.23 -0.35
C LEU A 43 12.32 -1.35 0.05
N ASP A 44 13.12 -1.82 1.01
CA ASP A 44 14.33 -1.11 1.47
C ASP A 44 15.47 -1.09 0.43
N GLN A 45 15.54 -2.08 -0.46
CA GLN A 45 16.49 -2.10 -1.59
C GLN A 45 16.07 -1.14 -2.72
N THR A 46 14.76 -1.06 -3.00
CA THR A 46 14.22 -0.10 -3.97
C THR A 46 14.51 1.33 -3.52
N TYR A 47 14.40 1.63 -2.22
CA TYR A 47 14.82 2.91 -1.62
C TYR A 47 14.44 4.15 -2.43
N GLY A 48 13.22 4.18 -2.95
CA GLY A 48 12.82 5.19 -3.93
C GLY A 48 11.52 4.84 -4.64
N PHE A 49 11.29 5.51 -5.76
CA PHE A 49 10.12 5.31 -6.60
C PHE A 49 10.51 5.47 -8.08
N GLN A 50 10.09 4.51 -8.92
CA GLN A 50 10.55 4.36 -10.29
C GLN A 50 12.10 4.42 -10.38
N ASP A 51 12.63 5.33 -11.18
CA ASP A 51 14.06 5.58 -11.40
C ASP A 51 14.70 6.47 -10.33
N LEU A 52 13.92 7.09 -9.44
CA LEU A 52 14.45 8.02 -8.44
C LEU A 52 14.64 7.37 -7.07
N LYS A 53 15.85 7.49 -6.53
CA LYS A 53 16.16 7.08 -5.15
C LYS A 53 15.89 8.22 -4.16
N PHE A 54 15.50 7.88 -2.94
CA PHE A 54 15.48 8.86 -1.86
C PHE A 54 16.88 9.45 -1.64
N GLU A 55 16.91 10.65 -1.06
CA GLU A 55 18.09 11.50 -0.89
C GLU A 55 18.68 12.10 -2.18
N THR A 56 18.20 11.71 -3.36
CA THR A 56 18.63 12.30 -4.65
C THR A 56 18.45 13.82 -4.61
N PRO A 57 19.49 14.61 -4.93
CA PRO A 57 19.38 16.06 -4.93
C PRO A 57 18.46 16.54 -6.05
N VAL A 58 17.65 17.56 -5.77
CA VAL A 58 16.70 18.15 -6.74
C VAL A 58 17.38 18.59 -8.04
N SER A 59 18.63 19.05 -7.95
CA SER A 59 19.44 19.47 -9.10
C SER A 59 19.79 18.33 -10.06
N ALA A 60 19.75 17.07 -9.60
CA ALA A 60 20.00 15.91 -10.45
C ALA A 60 18.74 15.42 -11.18
N VAL A 61 17.56 15.92 -10.83
CA VAL A 61 16.29 15.49 -11.42
C VAL A 61 15.82 16.48 -12.46
N LYS A 62 15.72 16.02 -13.71
CA LYS A 62 15.28 16.85 -14.85
C LYS A 62 13.76 16.93 -14.92
N HIS A 63 13.26 17.95 -15.64
CA HIS A 63 11.83 18.11 -15.97
C HIS A 63 10.90 18.27 -14.77
N LEU A 64 11.42 18.79 -13.65
CA LEU A 64 10.63 19.15 -12.50
C LEU A 64 9.96 20.51 -12.68
N VAL A 65 8.67 20.56 -12.35
CA VAL A 65 7.89 21.79 -12.26
C VAL A 65 7.45 21.96 -10.81
N LEU A 66 7.82 23.09 -10.21
CA LEU A 66 7.46 23.44 -8.84
C LEU A 66 5.93 23.60 -8.75
N VAL A 67 5.33 22.91 -7.79
CA VAL A 67 3.90 22.98 -7.48
C VAL A 67 3.68 23.86 -6.26
N GLU A 68 4.46 23.66 -5.21
CA GLU A 68 4.29 24.35 -3.93
C GLU A 68 5.61 24.41 -3.14
N THR A 69 5.74 25.39 -2.25
CA THR A 69 6.79 25.44 -1.24
C THR A 69 6.16 25.57 0.14
N THR A 70 6.55 24.68 1.07
CA THR A 70 6.06 24.63 2.44
C THR A 70 7.25 24.52 3.38
N GLY A 71 7.61 25.64 4.03
CA GLY A 71 8.81 25.72 4.86
C GLY A 71 10.08 25.37 4.07
N GLN A 72 10.79 24.33 4.50
CA GLN A 72 12.00 23.83 3.83
C GLN A 72 11.72 22.69 2.84
N THR A 73 10.44 22.39 2.57
CA THR A 73 10.02 21.37 1.62
C THR A 73 9.53 22.03 0.35
N LYS A 74 10.03 21.58 -0.79
CA LYS A 74 9.53 21.96 -2.12
C LYS A 74 8.84 20.77 -2.77
N ILE A 75 7.67 20.99 -3.34
CA ILE A 75 6.82 19.98 -3.93
C ILE A 75 6.83 20.17 -5.44
N TYR A 76 7.10 19.10 -6.18
CA TYR A 76 7.22 19.13 -7.63
C TYR A 76 6.36 18.05 -8.28
N ARG A 77 5.98 18.32 -9.53
CA ARG A 77 5.60 17.28 -10.50
C ARG A 77 6.75 17.09 -11.48
N ARG A 78 6.99 15.86 -11.96
CA ARG A 78 7.92 15.61 -13.07
C ARG A 78 7.11 15.38 -14.34
N THR A 79 7.34 16.18 -15.38
CA THR A 79 6.46 16.20 -16.57
C THR A 79 6.60 15.00 -17.49
N THR A 80 7.66 14.22 -17.31
CA THR A 80 7.96 13.02 -18.11
C THR A 80 7.39 11.74 -17.51
N ASP A 81 6.76 11.81 -16.33
CA ASP A 81 6.21 10.61 -15.71
C ASP A 81 4.99 10.10 -16.43
N SER A 82 5.00 8.79 -16.69
CA SER A 82 3.78 8.08 -17.00
C SER A 82 2.87 8.11 -15.79
N LYS A 83 1.59 8.39 -16.03
CA LYS A 83 0.56 8.25 -15.01
C LYS A 83 0.03 6.81 -14.89
N ALA A 84 0.47 5.89 -15.74
CA ALA A 84 0.13 4.48 -15.65
C ALA A 84 1.14 3.74 -14.75
N LEU A 85 0.64 2.99 -13.76
CA LEU A 85 1.43 2.11 -12.89
C LEU A 85 0.78 0.74 -12.83
N GLY A 86 1.36 -0.23 -13.53
CA GLY A 86 0.66 -1.49 -13.79
C GLY A 86 -0.69 -1.22 -14.48
N ASN A 87 -1.76 -1.75 -13.90
CA ASN A 87 -3.13 -1.53 -14.39
C ASN A 87 -3.80 -0.27 -13.83
N ALA A 88 -3.10 0.52 -13.00
CA ALA A 88 -3.67 1.69 -12.34
C ALA A 88 -3.42 2.98 -13.13
N GLN A 89 -4.43 3.84 -13.20
CA GLN A 89 -4.28 5.22 -13.66
C GLN A 89 -4.16 6.17 -12.46
N VAL A 90 -2.97 6.72 -12.25
CA VAL A 90 -2.69 7.73 -11.23
C VAL A 90 -3.19 9.09 -11.72
N ALA A 91 -3.90 9.81 -10.85
CA ALA A 91 -4.38 11.16 -11.11
C ALA A 91 -3.26 12.20 -10.91
N THR A 92 -2.58 12.12 -9.76
CA THR A 92 -1.49 13.02 -9.38
C THR A 92 -0.30 12.23 -8.85
N LEU A 93 0.91 12.63 -9.27
CA LEU A 93 2.19 12.12 -8.78
C LEU A 93 3.06 13.32 -8.37
N LEU A 94 3.41 13.41 -7.08
CA LEU A 94 4.15 14.51 -6.50
C LEU A 94 5.42 14.03 -5.80
N TYR A 95 6.49 14.79 -5.96
CA TYR A 95 7.79 14.57 -5.34
C TYR A 95 8.09 15.68 -4.34
N PHE A 96 8.45 15.30 -3.13
CA PHE A 96 8.71 16.21 -2.02
C PHE A 96 10.21 16.22 -1.74
N PHE A 97 10.82 17.40 -1.88
CA PHE A 97 12.23 17.61 -1.62
C PHE A 97 12.40 18.43 -0.35
N TYR A 98 12.86 17.77 0.72
CA TYR A 98 13.22 18.45 1.97
C TYR A 98 14.70 18.83 1.92
N LYS A 99 15.02 20.10 2.19
CA LYS A 99 16.41 20.63 2.10
C LYS A 99 17.10 20.25 0.78
N GLY A 100 16.34 20.27 -0.32
CA GLY A 100 16.84 19.97 -1.67
C GLY A 100 17.05 18.49 -1.98
N LYS A 101 16.63 17.55 -1.12
CA LYS A 101 16.78 16.10 -1.34
C LYS A 101 15.43 15.38 -1.38
N LEU A 102 15.25 14.45 -2.32
CA LEU A 102 14.02 13.69 -2.45
C LEU A 102 13.74 12.92 -1.16
N THR A 103 12.61 13.21 -0.53
CA THR A 103 12.27 12.70 0.81
C THR A 103 11.03 11.84 0.78
N SER A 104 10.03 12.24 0.01
CA SER A 104 8.80 11.48 -0.16
C SER A 104 8.19 11.63 -1.55
N VAL A 105 7.35 10.66 -1.89
CA VAL A 105 6.52 10.63 -3.09
C VAL A 105 5.08 10.44 -2.66
N ARG A 106 4.15 11.14 -3.32
CA ARG A 106 2.72 10.99 -3.11
C ARG A 106 2.03 10.71 -4.42
N LEU A 107 1.19 9.69 -4.42
CA LEU A 107 0.32 9.36 -5.53
C LEU A 107 -1.13 9.48 -5.10
N THR A 108 -1.99 9.87 -6.02
CA THR A 108 -3.44 9.78 -5.83
C THR A 108 -4.10 9.14 -7.03
N THR A 109 -5.16 8.38 -6.79
CA THR A 109 -6.02 7.80 -7.84
C THR A 109 -7.41 8.42 -7.78
N LYS A 110 -8.23 8.10 -8.79
CA LYS A 110 -9.65 8.43 -8.81
C LYS A 110 -10.50 7.19 -9.00
N GLY A 111 -11.44 7.00 -8.09
CA GLY A 111 -12.40 5.90 -8.10
C GLY A 111 -11.80 4.53 -7.79
N TYR A 112 -12.71 3.59 -7.51
CA TYR A 112 -12.39 2.26 -6.99
C TYR A 112 -11.43 1.46 -7.88
N THR A 113 -11.69 1.37 -9.18
CA THR A 113 -10.89 0.56 -10.09
C THR A 113 -9.41 0.94 -10.09
N ASN A 114 -9.09 2.24 -10.16
CA ASN A 114 -7.70 2.70 -10.16
C ASN A 114 -7.04 2.54 -8.80
N SER A 115 -7.80 2.77 -7.73
CA SER A 115 -7.33 2.61 -6.35
C SER A 115 -6.94 1.16 -6.07
N ARG A 116 -7.79 0.20 -6.42
CA ARG A 116 -7.50 -1.23 -6.26
C ARG A 116 -6.38 -1.72 -7.15
N ALA A 117 -6.37 -1.32 -8.42
CA ALA A 117 -5.25 -1.64 -9.29
C ALA A 117 -3.91 -1.08 -8.76
N LEU A 118 -3.92 0.07 -8.09
CA LEU A 118 -2.72 0.65 -7.48
C LEU A 118 -2.30 -0.13 -6.22
N LEU A 119 -3.27 -0.55 -5.41
CA LEU A 119 -3.01 -1.44 -4.27
C LEU A 119 -2.40 -2.75 -4.74
N ASP A 120 -3.02 -3.40 -5.74
CA ASP A 120 -2.55 -4.65 -6.33
C ASP A 120 -1.13 -4.52 -6.86
N HIS A 121 -0.80 -3.40 -7.53
CA HIS A 121 0.55 -3.12 -7.99
C HIS A 121 1.59 -3.12 -6.86
N PHE A 122 1.29 -2.47 -5.73
CA PHE A 122 2.20 -2.50 -4.58
C PHE A 122 2.22 -3.85 -3.86
N THR A 123 1.09 -4.56 -3.87
CA THR A 123 1.00 -5.92 -3.32
C THR A 123 1.82 -6.91 -4.13
N GLU A 124 1.83 -6.83 -5.45
CA GLU A 124 2.69 -7.63 -6.32
C GLU A 124 4.18 -7.32 -6.08
N LEU A 125 4.52 -6.05 -5.84
CA LEU A 125 5.90 -5.65 -5.61
C LEU A 125 6.43 -6.05 -4.24
N TYR A 126 5.63 -5.93 -3.18
CA TYR A 126 6.09 -5.96 -1.78
C TYR A 126 5.28 -6.90 -0.86
N GLY A 127 4.34 -7.67 -1.39
CA GLY A 127 3.42 -8.53 -0.64
C GLY A 127 2.21 -7.78 -0.08
N THR A 128 1.32 -8.45 0.64
CA THR A 128 -0.01 -7.92 1.03
C THR A 128 -0.01 -6.66 1.91
N GLY A 129 1.10 -6.39 2.59
CA GLY A 129 1.21 -5.30 3.55
C GLY A 129 0.39 -5.54 4.82
N PHE A 130 0.67 -4.76 5.86
CA PHE A 130 -0.03 -4.82 7.13
C PHE A 130 -1.32 -4.00 7.09
N GLN A 131 -2.43 -4.60 7.51
CA GLN A 131 -3.74 -3.98 7.69
C GLN A 131 -4.13 -4.04 9.17
N ALA A 132 -4.26 -2.88 9.82
CA ALA A 132 -4.61 -2.83 11.24
C ALA A 132 -6.10 -3.05 11.51
N ASN A 133 -6.95 -2.72 10.53
CA ASN A 133 -8.41 -2.85 10.62
C ASN A 133 -8.94 -3.36 9.27
N GLU A 134 -9.53 -4.56 9.29
CA GLU A 134 -10.08 -5.27 8.13
C GLU A 134 -11.26 -4.54 7.47
N HIS A 135 -11.92 -3.61 8.19
CA HIS A 135 -13.04 -2.83 7.66
C HIS A 135 -12.60 -1.54 6.95
N THR A 136 -11.29 -1.29 6.84
CA THR A 136 -10.75 -0.09 6.20
C THR A 136 -9.68 -0.47 5.20
N GLU A 137 -9.67 0.18 4.05
CA GLU A 137 -8.60 -0.06 3.08
C GLU A 137 -7.37 0.79 3.34
N LYS A 138 -6.72 0.44 4.44
CA LYS A 138 -5.45 1.00 4.86
C LYS A 138 -4.41 -0.10 4.92
N ARG A 139 -3.37 0.03 4.11
CA ARG A 139 -2.26 -0.92 4.06
C ARG A 139 -0.95 -0.20 4.29
N SER A 140 -0.01 -0.86 4.95
CA SER A 140 1.31 -0.31 5.19
C SER A 140 2.41 -1.35 5.05
N TRP A 141 3.55 -0.93 4.53
CA TRP A 141 4.78 -1.69 4.46
C TRP A 141 5.84 -0.87 5.17
N THR A 142 6.30 -1.38 6.31
CA THR A 142 7.25 -0.67 7.17
C THR A 142 8.61 -1.34 7.06
N GLY A 143 9.41 -0.91 6.09
CA GLY A 143 10.83 -1.26 6.03
C GLY A 143 11.65 -0.49 7.06
N LYS A 144 12.94 -0.82 7.16
CA LYS A 144 13.89 -0.12 8.04
C LYS A 144 14.23 1.26 7.50
N LYS A 145 14.29 1.41 6.17
CA LYS A 145 14.71 2.63 5.48
C LYS A 145 13.55 3.35 4.81
N VAL A 146 12.56 2.60 4.33
CA VAL A 146 11.40 3.12 3.61
C VAL A 146 10.13 2.73 4.32
N TYR A 147 9.20 3.66 4.34
CA TYR A 147 7.82 3.36 4.65
C TYR A 147 6.96 3.63 3.41
N LEU A 148 6.02 2.73 3.17
CA LEU A 148 4.97 2.85 2.17
C LEU A 148 3.64 2.68 2.88
N GLY A 149 2.66 3.52 2.56
CA GLY A 149 1.29 3.19 2.88
C GLY A 149 0.30 3.68 1.85
N TYR A 150 -0.84 3.04 1.94
CA TYR A 150 -1.98 3.15 1.05
C TYR A 150 -3.20 3.44 1.93
N GLU A 151 -3.98 4.44 1.55
CA GLU A 151 -5.25 4.74 2.19
C GLU A 151 -6.31 5.03 1.12
N GLU A 152 -7.38 4.24 1.13
CA GLU A 152 -8.56 4.47 0.31
C GLU A 152 -9.65 5.18 1.11
N SER A 153 -10.25 6.20 0.51
CA SER A 153 -11.42 6.87 1.04
C SER A 153 -12.66 5.97 0.92
N PRO A 154 -13.36 5.62 2.01
CA PRO A 154 -14.58 4.82 1.92
C PRO A 154 -15.75 5.58 1.27
N LEU A 155 -15.65 6.90 1.14
CA LEU A 155 -16.71 7.75 0.56
C LEU A 155 -16.56 7.90 -0.95
N THR A 156 -15.33 8.05 -1.44
CA THR A 156 -15.04 8.37 -2.85
C THR A 156 -14.34 7.23 -3.59
N ASN A 157 -13.83 6.25 -2.86
CA ASN A 157 -12.92 5.22 -3.35
C ASN A 157 -11.64 5.77 -4.01
N ASP A 158 -11.32 7.05 -3.80
CA ASP A 158 -10.02 7.60 -4.18
C ASP A 158 -8.98 7.10 -3.19
N ALA A 159 -7.80 6.71 -3.68
CA ALA A 159 -6.69 6.35 -2.83
C ALA A 159 -5.60 7.41 -2.82
N THR A 160 -4.91 7.49 -1.70
CA THR A 160 -3.63 8.18 -1.56
C THR A 160 -2.58 7.17 -1.16
N VAL A 161 -1.46 7.18 -1.89
CA VAL A 161 -0.27 6.43 -1.53
C VAL A 161 0.84 7.40 -1.15
N TYR A 162 1.54 7.08 -0.06
CA TYR A 162 2.72 7.80 0.39
C TYR A 162 3.90 6.84 0.50
N LEU A 163 5.04 7.24 -0.07
CA LEU A 163 6.32 6.57 0.13
C LEU A 163 7.30 7.59 0.69
N TRP A 164 8.10 7.23 1.69
CA TRP A 164 9.14 8.12 2.19
C TRP A 164 10.36 7.41 2.74
N SER A 165 11.49 8.13 2.71
CA SER A 165 12.68 7.76 3.47
C SER A 165 12.47 8.06 4.95
N THR A 166 12.56 7.04 5.80
CA THR A 166 12.46 7.17 7.26
C THR A 166 13.50 8.15 7.82
N LYS A 167 14.74 8.11 7.33
CA LYS A 167 15.84 9.00 7.75
C LYS A 167 15.51 10.48 7.55
N LEU A 168 15.27 10.89 6.31
CA LEU A 168 14.96 12.29 5.98
C LEU A 168 13.64 12.77 6.60
N THR A 169 12.62 11.91 6.70
CA THR A 169 11.37 12.27 7.38
C THR A 169 11.59 12.51 8.87
N ASN A 170 12.40 11.69 9.55
CA ASN A 170 12.74 11.89 10.95
C ASN A 170 13.56 13.16 11.17
N GLN A 171 14.52 13.45 10.27
CA GLN A 171 15.26 14.70 10.30
C GLN A 171 14.33 15.91 10.16
N ARG A 172 13.41 15.88 9.20
CA ARG A 172 12.41 16.94 9.00
C ARG A 172 11.58 17.17 10.26
N ARG A 173 11.03 16.11 10.86
CA ARG A 173 10.22 16.21 12.09
C ARG A 173 11.03 16.82 13.24
N ALA A 174 12.29 16.40 13.41
CA ALA A 174 13.15 16.96 14.45
C ALA A 174 13.43 18.45 14.25
N ASP A 175 13.65 18.88 13.01
CA ASP A 175 13.86 20.30 12.67
C ASP A 175 12.59 21.13 12.83
N GLU A 176 11.42 20.60 12.45
CA GLU A 176 10.10 21.23 12.66
C GLU A 176 9.80 21.41 14.17
N GLN A 177 10.09 20.40 15.00
CA GLN A 177 9.92 20.50 16.46
C GLN A 177 10.83 21.55 17.10
N LYS A 178 12.10 21.61 16.70
CA LYS A 178 13.05 22.64 17.17
C LYS A 178 12.57 24.03 16.80
N ALA A 179 12.11 24.22 15.56
CA ALA A 179 11.58 25.50 15.10
C ALA A 179 10.33 25.93 15.91
N ALA A 180 9.41 24.99 16.19
CA ALA A 180 8.21 25.28 17.00
C ALA A 180 8.57 25.74 18.42
N GLN A 181 9.57 25.14 19.06
CA GLN A 181 10.02 25.53 20.40
C GLN A 181 10.61 26.95 20.44
N THR A 182 11.34 27.35 19.38
CA THR A 182 11.92 28.70 19.28
C THR A 182 10.90 29.82 19.05
N VAL A 183 9.66 29.50 18.67
CA VAL A 183 8.59 30.47 18.36
C VAL A 183 7.62 30.68 19.54
N THR A 184 7.84 29.99 20.68
CA THR A 184 7.00 30.20 21.89
C THR A 184 7.16 31.65 22.39
N PRO A 185 6.08 32.45 22.54
CA PRO A 185 6.19 33.82 22.99
C PRO A 185 6.66 33.85 24.44
N SER A 186 7.74 34.59 24.70
CA SER A 186 8.09 35.06 26.04
C SER A 186 6.84 35.69 26.67
N HIS A 187 6.42 35.16 27.82
CA HIS A 187 5.35 35.72 28.64
C HIS A 187 5.62 37.21 28.86
N ARG A 188 4.90 38.09 28.16
CA ARG A 188 4.86 39.50 28.56
C ARG A 188 4.15 39.55 29.89
N THR A 189 4.92 39.76 30.96
CA THR A 189 4.39 40.15 32.26
C THR A 189 3.60 41.44 32.07
N ILE A 190 2.27 41.35 32.11
CA ILE A 190 1.39 42.51 32.15
C ILE A 190 1.47 43.03 33.58
N THR A 191 2.35 44.01 33.83
CA THR A 191 2.34 44.76 35.08
C THR A 191 1.19 45.76 35.03
N LEU A 192 0.10 45.46 35.74
CA LEU A 192 -1.00 46.40 35.92
C LEU A 192 -0.56 47.52 36.90
N PRO A 193 -0.78 48.80 36.58
CA PRO A 193 -0.53 49.88 37.53
C PRO A 193 -1.56 49.83 38.66
N ARG A 194 -1.06 49.84 39.90
CA ARG A 194 -1.86 50.01 41.12
C ARG A 194 -2.48 51.41 41.11
N ARG A 195 -3.81 51.49 41.28
CA ARG A 195 -4.51 52.72 41.65
C ARG A 195 -4.37 52.98 43.15
#